data_AF-A0A7C5QAB1-F1
#
_entry.id   AF-A0A7C5QAB1-F1
#
_cell.length_a   1.000
_cell.length_b   1.000
_cell.length_c   1.000
_cell.angle_alpha   90.00
_cell.angle_beta   90.00
_cell.angle_gamma   90.00
#
_symmetry.space_group_name_H-M   'P 1'
#
loop_
_entity.id
_entity.type
_entity.pdbx_description
1 polymer ?
#
loop_
_entity_poly.entity_id
_entity_poly.type
_entity_poly.pdbx_seq_one_letter_code
_entity_poly.pdbx_strand_id
1 'polypeptide(L)' 'MKNIIPLIQRKQEEEQSEQQAKIIKFPSIHQLRKQQARQPRKAKLSAHYLYYRNKKIPISQFEKAGYGKLLRLIVKEIS' A
#
# COMPACT_ATOMS: atom_id res chain seq x y z
N MET A 1 19.93 47.30 -48.90
CA MET A 1 19.67 45.86 -48.64
C MET A 1 18.60 45.78 -47.57
N LYS A 2 17.41 45.25 -47.91
CA LYS A 2 16.27 45.19 -46.99
C LYS A 2 16.43 43.96 -46.10
N ASN A 3 16.70 44.15 -44.82
CA ASN A 3 16.77 43.07 -43.84
C ASN A 3 15.34 42.71 -43.41
N ILE A 4 14.78 41.68 -44.05
CA ILE A 4 13.50 41.09 -43.67
C ILE A 4 13.82 40.08 -42.56
N ILE A 5 13.61 40.51 -41.31
CA ILE A 5 13.71 39.63 -40.13
C ILE A 5 12.51 38.66 -40.18
N PRO A 6 12.71 37.34 -39.99
CA PRO A 6 11.64 36.37 -40.21
C PRO A 6 10.60 36.47 -39.11
N LEU A 7 9.35 36.72 -39.51
CA LEU A 7 8.12 36.73 -38.68
C LEU A 7 7.83 35.37 -38.00
N ILE A 8 8.69 34.37 -38.19
CA ILE A 8 8.49 32.98 -37.79
C ILE A 8 8.85 32.75 -36.32
N GLN A 9 9.72 33.57 -35.73
CA GLN A 9 10.13 33.39 -34.33
C GLN A 9 9.04 33.80 -33.31
N ARG A 10 8.13 34.72 -33.67
CA ARG A 10 7.09 35.19 -32.74
C ARG A 10 5.93 34.20 -32.52
N LYS A 11 5.64 33.33 -33.50
CA LYS A 11 4.54 32.36 -33.38
C LYS A 11 4.85 31.18 -32.44
N GLN A 12 6.12 30.82 -32.27
CA GLN A 12 6.51 29.68 -31.43
C GLN A 12 6.55 30.04 -29.92
N GLU A 13 6.79 31.31 -29.58
CA GLU A 13 6.74 31.77 -28.19
C GLU A 13 5.29 31.87 -27.66
N GLU A 14 4.33 32.22 -28.51
CA GLU A 14 2.91 32.32 -28.11
C GLU A 14 2.29 30.95 -27.80
N GLU A 15 2.57 29.90 -28.59
CA GLU A 15 2.03 28.55 -28.34
C GLU A 15 2.61 27.89 -27.07
N GLN A 16 3.85 28.22 -26.68
CA GLN A 16 4.41 27.74 -25.41
C GLN A 16 3.80 28.44 -24.19
N SER A 17 3.31 29.67 -24.34
CA SER A 17 2.63 30.40 -23.27
C SER A 17 1.21 29.89 -22.97
N GLU A 18 0.59 29.17 -23.92
CA GLU A 18 -0.73 28.55 -23.74
C GLU A 18 -0.70 27.20 -23.01
N GLN A 19 0.47 26.60 -22.82
CA GLN A 19 0.66 25.53 -21.83
C GLN A 19 0.78 26.13 -20.43
N GLN A 20 -0.23 26.93 -20.06
CA GLN A 20 -0.44 27.41 -18.71
C GLN A 20 -0.42 26.19 -17.79
N ALA A 21 0.58 26.14 -16.91
CA ALA A 21 0.67 25.11 -15.90
C ALA A 21 -0.67 25.05 -15.16
N LYS A 22 -1.34 23.90 -15.25
CA LYS A 22 -2.61 23.70 -14.53
C LYS A 22 -2.29 23.75 -13.04
N ILE A 23 -2.65 24.85 -12.37
CA ILE A 23 -2.46 25.00 -10.93
C ILE A 23 -3.35 23.98 -10.23
N ILE A 24 -2.76 22.86 -9.81
CA ILE A 24 -3.46 21.87 -8.99
C ILE A 24 -3.58 22.45 -7.59
N LYS A 25 -4.81 22.63 -7.11
CA LYS A 25 -5.05 23.07 -5.73
C LYS A 25 -4.55 21.99 -4.77
N PHE A 26 -3.83 22.42 -3.75
CA PHE A 26 -3.40 21.52 -2.68
C PHE A 26 -4.65 20.89 -2.03
N PRO A 27 -4.68 19.57 -1.82
CA PRO A 27 -5.84 18.90 -1.25
C PRO A 27 -6.11 19.44 0.16
N SER A 28 -7.39 19.68 0.49
CA SER A 28 -7.74 20.17 1.82
C SER A 28 -7.65 19.03 2.85
N ILE A 29 -7.30 19.35 4.10
CA ILE A 29 -7.17 18.38 5.19
C ILE A 29 -8.48 17.57 5.36
N HIS A 30 -9.62 18.19 5.09
CA HIS A 30 -10.93 17.54 5.13
C HIS A 30 -11.14 16.48 4.03
N GLN A 31 -10.51 16.62 2.86
CA GLN A 31 -10.56 15.63 1.79
C GLN A 31 -9.75 14.37 2.14
N LEU A 32 -8.60 14.54 2.80
CA LEU A 32 -7.79 13.41 3.29
C LEU A 32 -8.55 12.55 4.31
N ARG A 33 -9.27 13.18 5.25
CA ARG A 33 -10.09 12.47 6.24
C ARG A 33 -11.26 11.72 5.60
N LYS A 34 -11.92 12.28 4.58
CA LYS A 34 -13.00 11.60 3.84
C LYS A 34 -12.51 10.39 3.05
N GLN A 35 -11.28 10.41 2.53
CA GLN A 35 -10.68 9.25 1.85
C GLN A 35 -10.26 8.14 2.83
N GLN A 36 -9.81 8.51 4.03
CA GLN A 36 -9.46 7.58 5.11
C GLN A 36 -10.70 6.97 5.82
N ALA A 37 -11.88 7.58 5.67
CA ALA A 37 -13.15 7.03 6.19
C ALA A 37 -13.64 5.78 5.44
N ARG A 38 -12.88 5.27 4.47
CA ARG A 38 -13.09 3.93 3.93
C ARG A 38 -12.75 2.93 5.04
N GLN A 39 -13.81 2.31 5.57
CA GLN A 39 -13.81 1.22 6.56
C GLN A 39 -12.47 0.47 6.62
N PRO A 40 -11.83 0.33 7.81
CA PRO A 40 -10.60 -0.42 7.91
C PRO A 40 -10.88 -1.82 7.38
N ARG A 41 -10.19 -2.22 6.31
CA ARG A 41 -10.23 -3.59 5.81
C ARG A 41 -9.71 -4.45 6.95
N LYS A 42 -10.62 -5.11 7.68
CA LYS A 42 -10.26 -6.07 8.73
C LYS A 42 -9.36 -7.10 8.07
N ALA A 43 -8.09 -7.11 8.44
CA ALA A 43 -7.17 -8.13 7.98
C ALA A 43 -7.74 -9.48 8.42
N LYS A 44 -8.04 -10.36 7.45
CA LYS A 44 -8.37 -11.75 7.75
C LYS A 44 -7.08 -12.43 8.21
N LEU A 45 -6.87 -12.47 9.52
CA LEU A 45 -5.85 -13.34 10.08
C LEU A 45 -6.31 -14.79 9.85
N SER A 46 -5.63 -15.51 8.97
CA SER A 46 -5.83 -16.94 8.81
C SER A 46 -5.36 -17.62 10.09
N ALA A 47 -6.28 -18.21 10.84
CA ALA A 47 -5.92 -18.96 12.04
C ALA A 47 -5.21 -20.26 11.63
N HIS A 48 -4.01 -20.48 12.17
CA HIS A 48 -3.26 -21.73 11.99
C HIS A 48 -3.54 -22.71 13.13
N TYR A 49 -3.61 -24.00 12.81
CA TYR A 49 -3.95 -25.07 13.74
C TYR A 49 -3.00 -26.25 13.63
N LEU A 50 -2.66 -26.86 14.76
CA LEU A 50 -2.05 -28.17 14.86
C LEU A 50 -3.15 -29.23 15.03
N TYR A 51 -3.10 -30.30 14.24
CA TYR A 51 -3.97 -31.45 14.41
C TYR A 51 -3.22 -32.57 15.11
N TYR A 52 -3.66 -32.94 16.31
CA TYR A 52 -3.00 -33.96 17.12
C TYR A 52 -4.02 -34.85 17.82
N ARG A 53 -3.95 -36.17 17.65
CA ARG A 53 -4.86 -37.16 18.26
C ARG A 53 -6.34 -36.78 18.13
N ASN A 54 -6.77 -36.45 16.91
CA ASN A 54 -8.13 -35.99 16.59
C ASN A 54 -8.56 -34.68 17.28
N LYS A 55 -7.61 -33.95 17.88
CA LYS A 55 -7.85 -32.62 18.45
C LYS A 55 -7.28 -31.54 17.54
N LYS A 56 -8.02 -30.44 17.41
CA LYS A 56 -7.61 -29.23 16.70
C LYS A 56 -7.13 -28.20 17.72
N ILE A 57 -5.84 -27.89 17.70
CA ILE A 57 -5.19 -27.03 18.70
C ILE A 57 -4.70 -25.75 17.99
N PRO A 58 -5.17 -24.55 18.38
CA PRO A 58 -4.69 -23.29 17.79
C PRO A 58 -3.21 -23.05 18.09
N ILE A 59 -2.42 -22.69 17.07
CA ILE A 59 -0.97 -22.46 17.25
C ILE A 59 -0.69 -21.29 18.20
N SER A 60 -1.59 -20.29 18.26
CA SER A 60 -1.50 -19.15 19.18
C SER A 60 -1.51 -19.54 20.67
N GLN A 61 -1.99 -20.75 21.02
CA GLN A 61 -1.88 -21.25 22.40
C GLN A 61 -0.43 -21.53 22.81
N PHE A 62 0.43 -21.85 21.84
CA PHE A 62 1.85 -22.11 22.07
C PHE A 62 2.69 -20.83 22.06
N GLU A 63 2.24 -19.74 21.43
CA GLU A 63 2.91 -18.43 21.52
C GLU A 63 3.02 -17.95 22.97
N LYS A 64 1.94 -18.07 23.74
CA LYS A 64 1.90 -17.65 25.15
C LYS A 64 2.74 -18.52 26.08
N ALA A 65 2.91 -19.80 25.75
CA ALA A 65 3.64 -20.77 26.57
C ALA A 65 5.08 -21.02 26.08
N GLY A 66 5.48 -20.36 24.99
CA GLY A 66 6.71 -20.64 24.26
C GLY A 66 6.56 -21.81 23.27
N TYR A 67 7.10 -21.64 22.06
CA TYR A 67 7.08 -22.64 20.99
C TYR A 67 7.80 -23.95 21.35
N GLY A 68 8.57 -24.01 22.46
CA GLY A 68 9.24 -25.21 22.94
C GLY A 68 8.29 -26.38 23.21
N LYS A 69 7.06 -26.13 23.69
CA LYS A 69 6.06 -27.19 23.87
C LYS A 69 5.56 -27.75 22.54
N LEU A 70 5.38 -26.89 21.54
CA LEU A 70 5.00 -27.30 20.18
C LEU A 70 6.11 -28.14 19.55
N LEU A 71 7.35 -27.68 19.64
CA LEU A 71 8.54 -28.38 19.14
C LEU A 71 8.69 -29.76 19.78
N ARG A 72 8.53 -29.87 21.10
CA ARG A 72 8.60 -31.16 21.82
C ARG A 72 7.52 -32.14 21.37
N LEU A 73 6.31 -31.65 21.09
CA LEU A 73 5.22 -32.46 20.53
C LEU A 73 5.58 -33.00 19.14
N ILE A 74 6.14 -32.16 18.29
CA ILE A 74 6.54 -32.53 16.92
C ILE A 74 7.68 -33.55 16.96
N VAL A 75 8.74 -33.28 17.73
CA VAL A 75 9.91 -34.19 17.84
C VAL A 75 9.50 -35.55 18.39
N LYS A 76 8.61 -35.60 19.39
CA LYS A 76 8.13 -36.86 19.97
C LYS A 76 7.41 -37.77 18.97
N GLU A 77 6.81 -37.23 17.92
CA GLU A 77 6.10 -38.02 16.91
C GLU A 77 7.01 -38.43 15.74
N ILE A 78 8.14 -37.76 15.54
CA ILE A 78 9.09 -38.06 14.45
C ILE A 78 10.22 -39.00 14.92
N SER A 79 10.63 -38.90 16.19
CA SER A 79 11.58 -39.82 16.82
C SER A 79 10.91 -41.11 17.30
#